data_AF-A0A948E942-F1
#
_entry.id   AF-A0A948E942-F1
#
_cell.length_a   1.000
_cell.length_b   1.000
_cell.length_c   1.000
_cell.angle_alpha   90.00
_cell.angle_beta   90.00
_cell.angle_gamma   90.00
#
_symmetry.space_group_name_H-M   'P 1'
#
loop_
_entity.id
_entity.type
_entity.pdbx_description
1 polymer ?
#
loop_
_entity_poly.entity_id
_entity_poly.type
_entity_poly.pdbx_seq_one_letter_code
_entity_poly.pdbx_strand_id
1 'polypeptide(L)' 'MSPFFWKNSQSVEHMIEEYMASLDKCMEAFSNGLKLYLLSGCQEKFKKLQRETHRYESRADDIRREIELKLYGKAL' A
#
# COMPACT_ATOMS: atom_id res chain seq x y z
N MET A 1 -14.09 14.54 -24.54
CA MET A 1 -14.22 13.74 -23.31
C MET A 1 -14.95 14.58 -22.26
N SER A 2 -15.96 14.03 -21.58
CA SER A 2 -16.76 14.79 -20.59
C SER A 2 -15.91 15.17 -19.36
N PRO A 3 -16.14 16.33 -18.72
CA PRO A 3 -15.42 16.79 -17.52
C PRO A 3 -15.42 15.77 -16.36
N PHE A 4 -16.43 14.90 -16.32
CA PHE A 4 -16.59 13.87 -15.29
C PHE A 4 -15.52 12.78 -15.38
N PHE A 5 -15.10 12.39 -16.60
CA PHE A 5 -14.05 11.39 -16.79
C PHE A 5 -12.67 11.91 -16.39
N TRP A 6 -12.43 13.21 -16.58
CA TRP A 6 -11.18 13.87 -16.20
C TRP A 6 -11.01 14.01 -14.68
N LYS A 7 -12.11 14.34 -13.97
CA LYS A 7 -12.07 14.44 -12.50
C LYS A 7 -11.84 13.07 -11.84
N ASN A 8 -12.37 11.99 -12.43
CA ASN A 8 -12.15 10.63 -11.94
C ASN A 8 -10.71 10.15 -12.19
N SER A 9 -10.12 10.46 -13.35
CA SER A 9 -8.73 10.07 -13.65
C SER A 9 -7.73 10.73 -12.70
N GLN A 10 -7.88 12.03 -12.41
CA GLN A 10 -7.06 12.70 -11.38
C GLN A 10 -7.20 12.07 -9.99
N SER A 11 -8.38 11.54 -9.64
CA SER A 11 -8.56 10.86 -8.36
C SER A 11 -7.88 9.49 -8.31
N VAL A 12 -7.82 8.77 -9.44
CA VAL A 12 -7.18 7.45 -9.52
C VAL A 12 -5.66 7.58 -9.56
N GLU A 13 -5.12 8.58 -10.27
CA GLU A 13 -3.70 8.89 -10.28
C GLU A 13 -3.16 9.10 -8.85
N HIS A 14 -3.84 9.92 -8.05
CA HIS A 14 -3.44 10.13 -6.65
C HIS A 14 -3.52 8.84 -5.80
N MET A 15 -4.55 8.01 -6.02
CA MET A 15 -4.65 6.72 -5.34
C MET A 15 -3.51 5.78 -5.73
N ILE A 16 -3.06 5.81 -6.99
CA ILE A 16 -1.89 5.05 -7.43
C ILE A 16 -0.63 5.55 -6.71
N GLU A 17 -0.45 6.86 -6.55
CA GLU A 17 0.65 7.42 -5.76
C GLU A 17 0.61 6.94 -4.30
N GLU A 18 -0.56 6.98 -3.66
CA GLU A 18 -0.73 6.47 -2.28
C GLU A 18 -0.45 4.96 -2.17
N TYR A 19 -0.88 4.19 -3.17
CA TYR A 19 -0.62 2.76 -3.25
C TYR A 19 0.89 2.48 -3.32
N MET A 20 1.60 3.17 -4.24
CA MET A 20 3.05 3.03 -4.39
C MET A 20 3.79 3.43 -3.11
N ALA A 21 3.40 4.54 -2.48
CA ALA A 21 3.98 4.96 -1.21
C ALA A 21 3.74 3.96 -0.07
N SER A 22 2.62 3.24 -0.08
CA SER A 22 2.33 2.17 0.89
C SER A 22 3.18 0.94 0.63
N LEU A 23 3.40 0.57 -0.64
CA LEU A 23 4.31 -0.51 -1.02
C LEU A 23 5.76 -0.21 -0.62
N ASP A 24 6.26 0.99 -0.87
CA ASP A 24 7.62 1.39 -0.50
C ASP A 24 7.85 1.23 1.00
N LYS A 25 6.90 1.72 1.82
CA LYS A 25 6.95 1.57 3.29
C LYS A 25 6.85 0.12 3.73
N CYS A 26 6.02 -0.68 3.06
CA CYS A 26 5.90 -2.11 3.34
C CYS A 26 7.24 -2.83 3.11
N MET A 27 7.87 -2.60 1.95
CA MET A 27 9.14 -3.19 1.56
C MET A 27 10.29 -2.72 2.46
N GLU A 28 10.32 -1.45 2.84
CA GLU A 28 11.30 -0.91 3.77
C GLU A 28 11.15 -1.56 5.16
N ALA A 29 9.94 -1.59 5.72
CA ALA A 29 9.68 -2.21 7.02
C ALA A 29 10.04 -3.70 7.01
N PHE A 30 9.70 -4.42 5.93
CA PHE A 30 10.04 -5.82 5.76
C PHE A 30 11.56 -6.04 5.71
N SER A 31 12.27 -5.30 4.86
CA SER A 31 13.73 -5.39 4.71
C SER A 31 14.45 -5.10 6.02
N ASN A 32 14.03 -4.05 6.74
CA ASN A 32 14.58 -3.70 8.04
C ASN A 32 14.25 -4.75 9.11
N GLY A 33 13.03 -5.31 9.08
CA GLY A 33 12.62 -6.40 9.96
C GLY A 33 13.48 -7.64 9.75
N LEU A 34 13.67 -8.06 8.50
CA LEU A 34 14.49 -9.22 8.15
C LEU A 34 15.94 -9.04 8.59
N LYS A 35 16.54 -7.88 8.32
CA LYS A 35 17.90 -7.56 8.78
C LYS A 35 18.01 -7.66 10.30
N LEU A 36 17.06 -7.09 11.04
CA LEU A 36 17.06 -7.13 12.50
C LEU A 36 16.89 -8.54 13.05
N TYR A 37 16.03 -9.35 12.43
CA TYR A 37 15.85 -10.75 12.80
C TYR A 37 17.14 -11.55 12.63
N LEU A 38 17.82 -11.37 11.49
CA LEU A 38 19.09 -12.05 11.22
C LEU A 38 20.20 -11.62 12.18
N LEU A 39 20.21 -10.36 12.62
CA LEU A 39 21.25 -9.83 13.52
C LEU A 39 20.99 -10.15 15.00
N SER A 40 19.73 -10.19 15.45
CA SER A 40 19.40 -10.18 16.87
C SER A 40 18.20 -11.04 17.25
N GLY A 41 17.65 -11.80 16.31
CA GLY A 41 16.48 -12.64 16.51
C GLY A 41 15.18 -11.87 16.71
N CYS A 42 14.21 -12.51 17.35
CA CYS A 42 12.84 -12.01 17.52
C CYS A 42 12.71 -10.96 18.65
N GLN A 43 13.38 -9.81 18.50
CA GLN A 43 13.30 -8.68 19.42
C GLN A 43 11.98 -7.91 19.28
N GLU A 44 11.61 -7.08 20.27
CA GLU A 44 10.39 -6.27 20.20
C GLU A 44 10.41 -5.29 19.02
N LYS A 45 11.59 -4.75 18.66
CA LYS A 45 11.76 -3.91 17.47
C LYS A 45 11.49 -4.68 16.17
N PHE A 46 11.80 -5.98 16.11
CA PHE A 46 11.43 -6.83 14.98
C PHE A 46 9.91 -7.02 14.92
N LYS A 47 9.27 -7.34 16.05
CA LYS A 47 7.81 -7.49 16.13
C LYS A 47 7.09 -6.19 15.75
N LYS A 48 7.66 -5.04 16.10
CA LYS A 48 7.15 -3.73 15.64
C LYS A 48 7.21 -3.63 14.12
N LEU A 49 8.37 -3.89 13.51
CA LEU A 49 8.53 -3.85 12.05
C LEU A 49 7.61 -4.85 11.34
N GLN A 50 7.43 -6.05 11.90
CA GLN A 50 6.46 -7.03 11.40
C GLN A 50 5.02 -6.48 11.37
N ARG A 51 4.58 -5.85 12.47
CA ARG A 51 3.25 -5.20 12.53
C ARG A 51 3.13 -4.05 11.54
N GLU A 52 4.21 -3.29 11.34
CA GLU A 52 4.24 -2.19 10.37
C GLU A 52 4.16 -2.70 8.93
N THR A 53 4.92 -3.74 8.57
CA THR A 53 4.81 -4.43 7.27
C THR A 53 3.37 -4.86 6.99
N HIS A 54 2.73 -5.56 7.94
CA HIS A 54 1.35 -6.00 7.77
C HIS A 54 0.39 -4.82 7.58
N ARG A 55 0.53 -3.76 8.38
CA ARG A 55 -0.32 -2.56 8.25
C ARG A 55 -0.17 -1.86 6.89
N TYR A 56 1.06 -1.74 6.38
CA TYR A 56 1.30 -1.11 5.08
C TYR A 56 0.81 -1.97 3.92
N GLU A 57 0.96 -3.28 4.02
CA GLU A 57 0.39 -4.24 3.06
C GLU A 57 -1.13 -4.16 3.01
N SER A 58 -1.80 -4.19 4.16
CA SER A 58 -3.27 -4.10 4.21
C SER A 58 -3.77 -2.76 3.67
N ARG A 59 -3.07 -1.65 3.95
CA ARG A 59 -3.40 -0.35 3.35
C ARG A 59 -3.23 -0.34 1.83
N ALA A 60 -2.17 -0.95 1.31
CA ALA A 60 -1.96 -1.06 -0.13
C ALA A 60 -3.07 -1.91 -0.79
N ASP A 61 -3.50 -2.99 -0.14
CA ASP A 61 -4.60 -3.83 -0.63
C ASP A 61 -5.93 -3.07 -0.68
N ASP A 62 -6.25 -2.30 0.38
CA ASP A 62 -7.44 -1.45 0.43
C ASP A 62 -7.46 -0.44 -0.73
N ILE A 63 -6.34 0.27 -0.96
CA ILE A 63 -6.25 1.26 -2.04
C ILE A 63 -6.39 0.59 -3.40
N ARG A 64 -5.73 -0.55 -3.61
CA ARG A 64 -5.86 -1.35 -4.84
C ARG A 64 -7.32 -1.72 -5.08
N ARG A 65 -8.02 -2.17 -4.05
CA ARG A 65 -9.44 -2.53 -4.13
C ARG A 65 -10.31 -1.33 -4.50
N GLU A 66 -10.06 -0.16 -3.91
CA GLU A 66 -10.80 1.06 -4.26
C GLU A 66 -10.52 1.51 -5.71
N ILE A 67 -9.29 1.40 -6.20
CA ILE A 67 -8.93 1.69 -7.60
C ILE A 67 -9.72 0.76 -8.54
N GLU A 68 -9.71 -0.55 -8.27
CA GLU A 68 -10.46 -1.54 -9.05
C GLU A 68 -11.96 -1.22 -9.09
N LEU A 69 -12.55 -0.86 -7.94
CA LEU A 69 -13.96 -0.49 -7.85
C LEU A 69 -14.26 0.79 -8.64
N LYS A 70 -13.37 1.80 -8.62
CA LYS A 70 -13.56 3.04 -9.39
C LYS A 70 -13.44 2.83 -10.89
N LEU A 71 -12.50 1.99 -11.34
CA LEU A 71 -12.24 1.73 -12.75
C LEU A 71 -13.25 0.75 -13.35
N TYR A 72 -13.58 -0.32 -12.63
CA TYR A 72 -14.36 -1.45 -13.15
C TYR A 72 -15.75 -1.58 -12.51
N GLY A 73 -16.02 -0.92 -11.38
CA GLY A 73 -17.32 -1.03 -10.69
C GLY A 73 -18.50 -0.40 -11.42
N LYS A 74 -18.29 0.28 -12.56
CA LYS A 74 -19.34 0.72 -13.49
C LYS A 74 -19.41 -0.11 -14.78
N ALA A 75 -18.60 -1.17 -14.90
CA ALA A 75 -18.57 -2.04 -16.06
C ALA A 75 -19.53 -3.26 -15.95
N LEU A 76 -20.22 -3.40 -14.81
CA LEU A 76 -21.33 -4.32 -14.58
C LEU A 76 -22.63 -3.52 -14.46
#